data_AF-D1CIP9-F1
#
_entry.id   AF-D1CIP9-F1
#
_cell.length_a   1.000
_cell.length_b   1.000
_cell.length_c   1.000
_cell.angle_alpha   90.00
_cell.angle_beta   90.00
_cell.angle_gamma   90.00
#
_symmetry.space_group_name_H-M   'P 1'
#
loop_
_entity.id
_entity.type
_entity.pdbx_description
1 polymer ?
#
loop_
_entity_poly.entity_id
_entity_poly.type
_entity_poly.pdbx_seq_one_letter_code
_entity_poly.pdbx_strand_id
1 'polypeptide(L)'
;MRSISSFKMRSLIALVLGVLAAASWGLAVHRISQGASPTSVDSLLLSSNRSGLAICVDSKTAAISDDDLRRDIQDAMMQLKAHPHFVSAGLAVAEPRIDISCPGPARMLDPNFDLETGMIPGQSDVVTDPSQYRVFVFLVEKEVVAKANGYREYPQETWCPQGGDACGEVTTALYLTPEDLTLPARLERLLTLAVGLDPDPSTPNPFK
;
A
#
# COMPACT_ATOMS: atom_id res chain seq x y z
N MET A 1 -31.63 64.80 43.12
CA MET A 1 -30.43 65.21 42.38
C MET A 1 -29.64 63.97 42.00
N ARG A 2 -29.20 63.92 40.74
CA ARG A 2 -28.63 62.77 40.03
C ARG A 2 -27.21 62.45 40.50
N SER A 3 -26.86 61.17 40.64
CA SER A 3 -25.48 60.71 40.61
C SER A 3 -25.27 59.82 39.39
N ILE A 4 -24.31 60.23 38.57
CA ILE A 4 -24.00 59.76 37.21
C ILE A 4 -22.74 58.90 37.30
N SER A 5 -22.61 57.97 36.36
CA SER A 5 -21.33 57.46 35.84
C SER A 5 -20.86 56.07 36.32
N SER A 6 -21.72 55.07 36.12
CA SER A 6 -21.34 53.65 36.01
C SER A 6 -20.72 53.30 34.63
N PHE A 7 -20.23 54.28 33.87
CA PHE A 7 -20.01 54.12 32.43
C PHE A 7 -18.59 53.71 32.01
N LYS A 8 -17.62 53.64 32.91
CA LYS A 8 -16.22 53.30 32.54
C LYS A 8 -15.82 51.83 32.67
N MET A 9 -16.64 50.98 33.28
CA MET A 9 -16.21 49.62 33.64
C MET A 9 -16.64 48.51 32.64
N ARG A 10 -17.40 48.87 31.60
CA ARG A 10 -17.89 47.89 30.60
C ARG A 10 -17.02 47.79 29.34
N SER A 11 -16.13 48.74 29.06
CA SER A 11 -15.29 48.71 27.85
C SER A 11 -14.04 47.84 27.95
N LEU A 12 -13.54 47.53 29.15
CA LEU A 12 -12.31 46.75 29.31
C LEU A 12 -12.53 45.23 29.27
N ILE A 13 -13.74 44.76 29.53
CA ILE A 13 -14.05 43.31 29.54
C ILE A 13 -14.33 42.78 28.13
N ALA A 14 -14.86 43.61 27.23
CA ALA A 14 -15.17 43.20 25.86
C ALA A 14 -13.92 42.98 24.99
N LEU A 15 -12.79 43.61 25.33
CA LEU A 15 -11.55 43.54 24.53
C LEU A 15 -10.68 42.33 24.90
N VAL A 16 -10.81 41.79 26.12
CA VAL A 16 -10.06 40.60 26.57
C VAL A 16 -10.73 39.29 26.12
N LEU A 17 -12.05 39.28 25.92
CA LEU A 17 -12.78 38.10 25.45
C LEU A 17 -12.65 37.87 23.92
N GLY A 18 -12.37 38.91 23.12
CA GLY A 18 -12.16 38.77 21.67
C GLY A 18 -10.84 38.11 21.29
N VAL A 19 -9.79 38.29 22.10
CA VAL A 19 -8.45 37.73 21.82
C VAL A 19 -8.39 36.23 22.15
N LEU A 20 -9.16 35.76 23.13
CA LEU A 20 -9.20 34.34 23.48
C LEU A 20 -10.01 33.49 22.49
N ALA A 21 -11.01 34.05 21.81
CA ALA A 21 -11.79 33.32 20.79
C ALA A 21 -11.01 33.13 19.47
N ALA A 22 -10.14 34.07 19.10
CA ALA A 22 -9.31 33.94 17.89
C ALA A 22 -8.15 32.94 18.06
N ALA A 23 -7.63 32.78 19.28
CA ALA A 23 -6.59 31.79 19.59
C ALA A 23 -7.12 30.34 19.58
N SER A 24 -8.40 30.14 19.91
CA SER A 24 -9.02 28.80 19.88
C SER A 24 -9.31 28.27 18.48
N TRP A 25 -9.46 29.13 17.46
CA TRP A 25 -9.64 28.68 16.06
C TRP A 25 -8.30 28.47 15.34
N GLY A 26 -7.25 29.23 15.70
CA GLY A 26 -5.91 29.01 15.15
C GLY A 26 -5.30 27.66 15.55
N LEU A 27 -5.54 27.20 16.78
CA LEU A 27 -5.02 25.92 17.28
C LEU A 27 -5.80 24.69 16.79
N ALA A 28 -7.07 24.84 16.43
CA ALA A 28 -7.85 23.77 15.79
C ALA A 28 -7.41 23.55 14.34
N VAL A 29 -7.12 24.63 13.60
CA VAL A 29 -6.66 24.55 12.20
C VAL A 29 -5.20 24.09 12.10
N HIS A 30 -4.35 24.40 13.09
CA HIS A 30 -2.95 23.94 13.07
C HIS A 30 -2.77 22.45 13.41
N ARG A 31 -3.74 21.81 14.09
CA ARG A 31 -3.72 20.34 14.31
C ARG A 31 -4.24 19.53 13.13
N ILE A 32 -4.97 20.14 12.19
CA ILE A 32 -5.43 19.45 10.96
C ILE A 32 -4.34 19.44 9.89
N SER A 33 -3.29 20.26 10.03
CA SER A 33 -2.20 20.38 9.05
C SER A 33 -0.99 19.47 9.31
N GLN A 34 -0.95 18.72 10.41
CA GLN A 34 0.04 17.65 10.60
C GLN A 34 -0.63 16.32 10.28
N GLY A 35 -0.97 16.13 9.00
CA GLY A 35 -1.29 14.81 8.49
C GLY A 35 -0.11 13.90 8.80
N ALA A 36 -0.32 12.92 9.69
CA ALA A 36 0.65 11.86 9.93
C ALA A 36 1.03 11.30 8.56
N SER A 37 2.31 11.36 8.21
CA SER A 37 2.78 10.91 6.90
C SER A 37 2.34 9.45 6.74
N PRO A 38 1.57 9.11 5.70
CA PRO A 38 0.98 7.78 5.59
C PRO A 38 2.01 6.67 5.43
N THR A 39 3.31 6.95 5.34
CA THR A 39 4.34 6.01 4.86
C THR A 39 5.48 5.73 5.84
N SER A 40 5.50 6.34 7.03
CA SER A 40 6.50 6.00 8.07
C SER A 40 5.93 4.94 9.01
N VAL A 41 5.99 3.69 8.58
CA VAL A 41 5.79 2.53 9.46
C VAL A 41 7.03 1.66 9.39
N ASP A 42 7.62 1.31 10.54
CA ASP A 42 8.69 0.32 10.66
C ASP A 42 8.13 -1.10 10.43
N SER A 43 7.56 -1.36 9.26
CA SER A 43 6.94 -2.63 8.89
C SER A 43 6.89 -2.81 7.38
N LEU A 44 6.77 -4.07 6.93
CA LEU A 44 6.54 -4.41 5.53
C LEU A 44 5.13 -4.06 5.04
N LEU A 45 4.27 -3.46 5.87
CA LEU A 45 3.02 -2.89 5.39
C LEU A 45 3.22 -1.59 4.62
N LEU A 46 4.35 -0.88 4.78
CA LEU A 46 4.76 0.31 4.02
C LEU A 46 3.79 1.52 4.03
N SER A 47 2.64 1.39 4.71
CA SER A 47 1.67 2.47 4.88
C SER A 47 0.93 2.33 6.21
N SER A 48 0.75 3.44 6.91
CA SER A 48 0.02 3.54 8.19
C SER A 48 -1.49 3.39 8.02
N ASN A 49 -2.02 3.50 6.81
CA ASN A 49 -3.43 3.26 6.54
C ASN A 49 -3.80 1.77 6.47
N ARG A 50 -2.84 0.85 6.67
CA ARG A 50 -3.05 -0.60 6.64
C ARG A 50 -3.01 -1.18 8.04
N SER A 51 -4.05 -1.93 8.40
CA SER A 51 -4.18 -2.62 9.69
C SER A 51 -3.74 -4.10 9.66
N GLY A 52 -3.18 -4.56 8.53
CA GLY A 52 -2.74 -5.93 8.32
C GLY A 52 -2.46 -6.20 6.85
N LEU A 53 -1.87 -7.36 6.56
CA LEU A 53 -1.58 -7.77 5.18
C LEU A 53 -2.88 -7.93 4.37
N ALA A 54 -2.89 -7.30 3.20
CA ALA A 54 -4.00 -7.40 2.28
C ALA A 54 -3.48 -7.53 0.86
N ILE A 55 -4.13 -8.41 0.11
CA ILE A 55 -3.79 -8.70 -1.28
C ILE A 55 -5.07 -8.53 -2.10
N CYS A 56 -4.99 -7.84 -3.23
CA CYS A 56 -6.06 -7.94 -4.23
C CYS A 56 -5.62 -8.92 -5.32
N VAL A 57 -6.56 -9.65 -5.90
CA VAL A 57 -6.33 -10.54 -7.02
C VAL A 57 -7.22 -10.17 -8.20
N ASP A 58 -6.70 -10.32 -9.41
CA ASP A 58 -7.42 -9.99 -10.63
C ASP A 58 -6.89 -10.82 -11.82
N SER A 59 -7.74 -11.69 -12.35
CA SER A 59 -7.44 -12.56 -13.48
C SER A 59 -7.63 -11.82 -14.80
N LYS A 60 -6.55 -11.74 -15.58
CA LYS A 60 -6.52 -11.13 -16.91
C LYS A 60 -6.54 -12.17 -18.02
N THR A 61 -6.84 -13.41 -17.68
CA THR A 61 -7.00 -14.55 -18.61
C THR A 61 -8.37 -15.20 -18.41
N ALA A 62 -8.91 -15.79 -19.47
CA ALA A 62 -10.14 -16.57 -19.39
C ALA A 62 -9.92 -17.99 -18.83
N ALA A 63 -8.67 -18.42 -18.64
CA ALA A 63 -8.35 -19.78 -18.23
C ALA A 63 -8.74 -20.08 -16.77
N ILE A 64 -8.71 -19.07 -15.90
CA ILE A 64 -8.87 -19.20 -14.45
C ILE A 64 -9.71 -18.03 -13.95
N SER A 65 -10.72 -18.31 -13.13
CA SER A 65 -11.58 -17.27 -12.54
C SER A 65 -10.88 -16.54 -11.38
N ASP A 66 -11.35 -15.34 -11.05
CA ASP A 66 -10.85 -14.61 -9.88
C ASP A 66 -11.05 -15.39 -8.57
N ASP A 67 -12.11 -16.17 -8.46
CA ASP A 67 -12.39 -17.00 -7.28
C ASP A 67 -11.44 -18.19 -7.16
N ASP A 68 -11.06 -18.82 -8.28
CA ASP A 68 -10.04 -19.87 -8.30
C ASP A 68 -8.67 -19.29 -7.94
N LEU A 69 -8.30 -18.15 -8.56
CA LEU A 69 -7.07 -17.45 -8.24
C LEU A 69 -7.01 -17.04 -6.76
N ARG A 70 -8.10 -16.45 -6.22
CA ARG A 70 -8.18 -16.11 -4.79
C ARG A 70 -7.94 -17.31 -3.90
N ARG A 71 -8.50 -18.47 -4.25
CA ARG A 71 -8.33 -19.71 -3.48
C ARG A 71 -6.89 -20.19 -3.49
N ASP A 72 -6.24 -20.22 -4.66
CA ASP A 72 -4.84 -20.64 -4.77
C ASP A 72 -3.90 -19.70 -3.99
N ILE A 73 -4.16 -18.38 -4.05
CA ILE A 73 -3.42 -17.39 -3.25
C ILE A 73 -3.70 -17.57 -1.76
N GLN A 74 -4.92 -17.93 -1.37
CA GLN A 74 -5.27 -18.19 0.02
C GLN A 74 -4.56 -19.43 0.58
N ASP A 75 -4.39 -20.46 -0.24
CA ASP A 75 -3.62 -21.65 0.15
C ASP A 75 -2.13 -21.33 0.31
N ALA A 76 -1.54 -20.57 -0.62
CA ALA A 76 -0.16 -20.09 -0.50
C ALA A 76 0.05 -19.17 0.71
N MET A 77 -0.95 -18.34 1.05
CA MET A 77 -0.93 -17.46 2.22
C MET A 77 -0.80 -18.24 3.53
N MET A 78 -1.38 -19.45 3.63
CA MET A 78 -1.23 -20.28 4.83
C MET A 78 0.24 -20.65 5.10
N GLN A 79 1.02 -20.90 4.05
CA GLN A 79 2.46 -21.16 4.18
C GLN A 79 3.23 -19.87 4.50
N LEU A 80 2.88 -18.78 3.82
CA LEU A 80 3.50 -17.47 4.07
C LEU A 80 3.35 -17.03 5.55
N LYS A 81 2.19 -17.29 6.16
CA LYS A 81 1.95 -17.01 7.59
C LYS A 81 2.88 -17.79 8.53
N ALA A 82 3.38 -18.94 8.11
CA ALA A 82 4.35 -19.73 8.87
C ALA A 82 5.80 -19.24 8.70
N HIS A 83 6.05 -18.26 7.82
CA HIS A 83 7.39 -17.73 7.58
C HIS A 83 7.99 -17.13 8.87
N PRO A 84 9.26 -17.43 9.22
CA PRO A 84 9.88 -17.00 10.49
C PRO A 84 9.83 -15.49 10.74
N HIS A 85 9.87 -14.70 9.67
CA HIS A 85 9.87 -13.25 9.73
C HIS A 85 8.49 -12.60 9.57
N PHE A 86 7.42 -13.38 9.38
CA PHE A 86 6.08 -12.85 9.11
C PHE A 86 5.59 -11.90 10.21
N VAL A 87 5.73 -12.31 11.47
CA VAL A 87 5.33 -11.52 12.64
C VAL A 87 6.27 -10.33 12.85
N SER A 88 7.59 -10.57 12.84
CA SER A 88 8.57 -9.50 13.09
C SER A 88 8.57 -8.41 12.01
N ALA A 89 8.14 -8.75 10.79
CA ALA A 89 7.97 -7.80 9.69
C ALA A 89 6.68 -6.96 9.79
N GLY A 90 5.83 -7.21 10.79
CA GLY A 90 4.57 -6.49 10.98
C GLY A 90 3.44 -6.91 10.03
N LEU A 91 3.53 -8.09 9.38
CA LEU A 91 2.47 -8.61 8.51
C LEU A 91 1.31 -9.26 9.30
N ALA A 92 1.56 -9.64 10.55
CA ALA A 92 0.62 -10.33 11.43
C ALA A 92 -0.24 -9.41 12.33
N VAL A 93 -0.40 -8.13 11.98
CA VAL A 93 -1.20 -7.17 12.78
C VAL A 93 -2.68 -7.59 12.82
N ALA A 94 -3.18 -8.17 11.74
CA ALA A 94 -4.50 -8.77 11.63
C ALA A 94 -4.44 -10.02 10.74
N GLU A 95 -5.53 -10.78 10.67
CA GLU A 95 -5.64 -11.91 9.75
C GLU A 95 -5.53 -11.39 8.29
N PRO A 96 -4.65 -11.97 7.45
CA PRO A 96 -4.51 -11.54 6.07
C PRO A 96 -5.81 -11.65 5.29
N ARG A 97 -6.10 -10.65 4.46
CA ARG A 97 -7.27 -10.65 3.58
C ARG A 97 -6.87 -10.73 2.11
N ILE A 98 -7.72 -11.38 1.32
CA ILE A 98 -7.56 -11.50 -0.12
C ILE A 98 -8.88 -11.09 -0.78
N ASP A 99 -8.87 -9.98 -1.48
CA ASP A 99 -10.03 -9.40 -2.15
C ASP A 99 -9.91 -9.60 -3.67
N ILE A 100 -11.05 -9.71 -4.34
CA ILE A 100 -11.13 -9.81 -5.81
C ILE A 100 -11.26 -8.40 -6.41
N SER A 101 -10.77 -8.21 -7.63
CA SER A 101 -10.82 -6.98 -8.41
C SER A 101 -9.89 -5.90 -7.85
N CYS A 102 -8.67 -5.88 -8.37
CA CYS A 102 -7.68 -4.88 -8.02
C CYS A 102 -8.10 -3.48 -8.48
N PRO A 103 -7.89 -2.43 -7.67
CA PRO A 103 -8.35 -1.08 -7.99
C PRO A 103 -7.50 -0.38 -9.06
N GLY A 104 -6.30 -0.90 -9.35
CA GLY A 104 -5.39 -0.36 -10.37
C GLY A 104 -5.18 -1.31 -11.55
N PRO A 105 -4.75 -0.79 -12.71
CA PRO A 105 -4.55 -1.61 -13.90
C PRO A 105 -3.33 -2.54 -13.77
N ALA A 106 -3.40 -3.68 -14.43
CA ALA A 106 -2.26 -4.58 -14.66
C ALA A 106 -1.32 -3.95 -15.68
N ARG A 107 -0.39 -3.11 -15.25
CA ARG A 107 0.46 -2.28 -16.13
C ARG A 107 1.25 -3.06 -17.16
N MET A 108 1.69 -4.29 -16.87
CA MET A 108 2.43 -5.11 -17.84
C MET A 108 1.60 -5.49 -19.08
N LEU A 109 0.28 -5.27 -19.05
CA LEU A 109 -0.61 -5.42 -20.21
C LEU A 109 -0.73 -4.13 -21.05
N ASP A 110 -0.27 -2.99 -20.56
CA ASP A 110 -0.25 -1.76 -21.34
C ASP A 110 0.74 -1.93 -22.51
N PRO A 111 0.31 -1.71 -23.77
CA PRO A 111 1.20 -1.82 -24.92
C PRO A 111 2.38 -0.84 -24.90
N ASN A 112 2.29 0.23 -24.10
CA ASN A 112 3.36 1.21 -23.88
C ASN A 112 4.14 0.95 -22.59
N PHE A 113 3.89 -0.16 -21.89
CA PHE A 113 4.67 -0.53 -20.73
C PHE A 113 6.12 -0.80 -21.14
N ASP A 114 7.02 -0.04 -20.55
CA ASP A 114 8.46 -0.23 -20.67
C ASP A 114 9.02 -0.66 -19.32
N LEU A 115 9.81 -1.73 -19.35
CA LEU A 115 10.38 -2.38 -18.17
C LEU A 115 11.46 -1.53 -17.52
N GLU A 116 12.26 -0.83 -18.34
CA GLU A 116 13.37 -0.01 -17.85
C GLU A 116 12.85 1.16 -17.04
N THR A 117 11.72 1.73 -17.48
CA THR A 117 11.02 2.84 -16.83
C THR A 117 10.06 2.37 -15.73
N GLY A 118 9.38 1.22 -15.91
CA GLY A 118 8.43 0.66 -14.94
C GLY A 118 9.04 0.27 -13.60
N MET A 119 10.36 0.08 -13.53
CA MET A 119 11.10 -0.18 -12.29
C MET A 119 11.56 1.11 -11.58
N ILE A 120 11.41 2.28 -12.21
CA ILE A 120 11.84 3.56 -11.64
C ILE A 120 10.73 4.12 -10.74
N PRO A 121 11.01 4.35 -9.44
CA PRO A 121 10.05 5.02 -8.55
C PRO A 121 9.63 6.38 -9.11
N GLY A 122 8.32 6.60 -9.28
CA GLY A 122 7.76 7.81 -9.89
C GLY A 122 7.29 7.66 -11.34
N GLN A 123 7.56 6.52 -11.99
CA GLN A 123 6.96 6.13 -13.28
C GLN A 123 5.91 5.01 -13.15
N SER A 124 5.82 4.40 -11.97
CA SER A 124 4.62 3.76 -11.41
C SER A 124 3.57 4.80 -10.99
N ASP A 125 2.36 4.38 -10.57
CA ASP A 125 1.34 5.32 -10.09
C ASP A 125 1.89 6.10 -8.92
N VAL A 126 2.01 7.41 -9.08
CA VAL A 126 2.29 8.28 -7.96
C VAL A 126 0.96 8.58 -7.29
N VAL A 127 0.74 7.98 -6.12
CA VAL A 127 -0.50 8.14 -5.35
C VAL A 127 -0.30 9.10 -4.20
N THR A 128 -1.33 9.90 -3.89
CA THR A 128 -1.36 10.71 -2.67
C THR A 128 -1.70 9.85 -1.46
N ASP A 129 -2.57 8.86 -1.66
CA ASP A 129 -3.06 7.94 -0.65
C ASP A 129 -2.81 6.50 -1.12
N PRO A 130 -1.90 5.75 -0.47
CA PRO A 130 -1.65 4.34 -0.82
C PRO A 130 -2.92 3.50 -0.72
N SER A 131 -3.08 2.51 -1.60
CA SER A 131 -4.19 1.57 -1.45
C SER A 131 -4.09 0.77 -0.15
N GLN A 132 -5.20 0.15 0.22
CA GLN A 132 -5.29 -0.74 1.38
C GLN A 132 -4.53 -2.06 1.20
N TYR A 133 -4.00 -2.35 0.01
CA TYR A 133 -3.33 -3.62 -0.31
C TYR A 133 -1.82 -3.44 -0.36
N ARG A 134 -1.09 -4.42 0.16
CA ARG A 134 0.38 -4.47 0.05
C ARG A 134 0.80 -5.03 -1.30
N VAL A 135 0.01 -5.94 -1.87
CA VAL A 135 0.29 -6.63 -3.13
C VAL A 135 -0.96 -6.65 -4.01
N PHE A 136 -0.78 -6.37 -5.30
CA PHE A 136 -1.76 -6.64 -6.35
C PHE A 136 -1.28 -7.86 -7.12
N VAL A 137 -2.08 -8.92 -7.17
CA VAL A 137 -1.75 -10.14 -7.92
C VAL A 137 -2.55 -10.15 -9.21
N PHE A 138 -1.85 -10.14 -10.33
CA PHE A 138 -2.43 -10.24 -11.65
C PHE A 138 -2.09 -11.59 -12.27
N LEU A 139 -3.10 -12.37 -12.63
CA LEU A 139 -2.90 -13.59 -13.41
C LEU A 139 -2.94 -13.23 -14.91
N VAL A 140 -1.85 -13.48 -15.61
CA VAL A 140 -1.64 -13.09 -17.00
C VAL A 140 -1.17 -14.28 -17.85
N GLU A 141 -1.28 -14.14 -19.17
CA GLU A 141 -0.70 -15.11 -20.10
C GLU A 141 0.84 -15.11 -20.01
N LYS A 142 1.46 -16.26 -20.28
CA LYS A 142 2.92 -16.43 -20.17
C LYS A 142 3.72 -15.46 -21.06
N GLU A 143 3.13 -15.05 -22.19
CA GLU A 143 3.73 -14.12 -23.14
C GLU A 143 3.94 -12.74 -22.52
N VAL A 144 3.11 -12.35 -21.54
CA VAL A 144 3.21 -11.07 -20.84
C VAL A 144 4.47 -11.04 -19.98
N VAL A 145 4.67 -12.09 -19.17
CA VAL A 145 5.89 -12.25 -18.35
C VAL A 145 7.13 -12.46 -19.23
N ALA A 146 7.00 -13.16 -20.36
CA ALA A 146 8.10 -13.37 -21.30
C ALA A 146 8.58 -12.05 -21.95
N LYS A 147 7.65 -11.16 -22.35
CA LYS A 147 7.98 -9.81 -22.82
C LYS A 147 8.71 -9.00 -21.76
N ALA A 148 8.38 -9.25 -20.49
CA ALA A 148 9.05 -8.69 -19.33
C ALA A 148 10.38 -9.38 -18.99
N ASN A 149 11.02 -10.12 -19.90
CA ASN A 149 12.26 -10.87 -19.66
C ASN A 149 12.20 -11.78 -18.41
N GLY A 150 11.00 -12.27 -18.04
CA GLY A 150 10.79 -13.11 -16.88
C GLY A 150 10.61 -12.37 -15.55
N TYR A 151 10.70 -11.03 -15.52
CA TYR A 151 10.39 -10.23 -14.34
C TYR A 151 8.90 -10.30 -14.00
N ARG A 152 8.60 -10.40 -12.71
CA ARG A 152 7.24 -10.65 -12.19
C ARG A 152 6.78 -9.67 -11.15
N GLU A 153 7.65 -8.81 -10.65
CA GLU A 153 7.38 -7.91 -9.53
C GLU A 153 7.73 -6.48 -9.95
N TYR A 154 6.81 -5.55 -9.69
CA TYR A 154 6.96 -4.13 -10.06
C TYR A 154 6.31 -3.22 -9.02
N PRO A 155 6.79 -1.98 -8.88
CA PRO A 155 6.05 -0.95 -8.16
C PRO A 155 4.69 -0.69 -8.82
N GLN A 156 3.61 -1.11 -8.16
CA GLN A 156 2.24 -0.81 -8.60
C GLN A 156 1.85 0.60 -8.17
N GLU A 157 2.13 0.95 -6.92
CA GLU A 157 1.91 2.28 -6.37
C GLU A 157 3.20 2.75 -5.72
N THR A 158 3.51 4.01 -5.98
CA THR A 158 4.59 4.76 -5.35
C THR A 158 4.02 5.97 -4.66
N TRP A 159 4.59 6.29 -3.51
CA TRP A 159 4.26 7.51 -2.79
C TRP A 159 5.50 8.38 -2.68
N CYS A 160 5.30 9.69 -2.88
CA CYS A 160 6.36 10.69 -2.76
C CYS A 160 6.01 11.64 -1.61
N PRO A 161 6.91 11.88 -0.65
CA PRO A 161 6.67 12.85 0.40
C PRO A 161 6.45 14.24 -0.20
N GLN A 162 5.54 15.01 0.39
CA GLN A 162 5.36 16.40 -0.01
C GLN A 162 6.68 17.17 0.20
N GLY A 163 7.23 17.70 -0.90
CA GLY A 163 8.52 18.40 -0.89
C GLY A 163 9.75 17.52 -0.73
N GLY A 164 9.61 16.19 -0.85
CA GLY A 164 10.72 15.26 -0.88
C GLY A 164 11.11 14.85 -2.31
N ASP A 165 12.40 14.61 -2.53
CA ASP A 165 12.94 14.22 -3.85
C ASP A 165 12.93 12.70 -4.08
N ALA A 166 12.48 11.90 -3.12
CA ALA A 166 12.55 10.44 -3.18
C ALA A 166 11.15 9.83 -3.03
N CYS A 167 10.68 9.18 -4.09
CA CYS A 167 9.48 8.34 -4.09
C CYS A 167 9.84 6.91 -3.69
N GLY A 168 8.96 6.27 -2.91
CA GLY A 168 9.11 4.87 -2.51
C GLY A 168 7.94 4.03 -2.98
N GLU A 169 8.21 2.76 -3.31
CA GLU A 169 7.13 1.78 -3.51
C GLU A 169 6.32 1.65 -2.22
N VAL A 170 5.00 1.65 -2.37
CA VAL A 170 4.06 1.36 -1.28
C VAL A 170 3.20 0.13 -1.59
N THR A 171 3.09 -0.27 -2.85
CA THR A 171 2.35 -1.47 -3.26
C THR A 171 3.08 -2.16 -4.41
N THR A 172 3.29 -3.47 -4.30
CA THR A 172 3.92 -4.28 -5.35
C THR A 172 2.85 -4.91 -6.24
N ALA A 173 3.04 -4.93 -7.55
CA ALA A 173 2.32 -5.80 -8.46
C ALA A 173 3.10 -7.10 -8.66
N LEU A 174 2.45 -8.24 -8.43
CA LEU A 174 2.94 -9.58 -8.72
C LEU A 174 2.20 -10.15 -9.93
N TYR A 175 2.94 -10.55 -10.95
CA TYR A 175 2.41 -11.16 -12.17
C TYR A 175 2.65 -12.68 -12.16
N LEU A 176 1.55 -13.42 -12.14
CA LEU A 176 1.53 -14.88 -12.18
C LEU A 176 1.04 -15.36 -13.54
N THR A 177 1.45 -16.56 -13.92
CA THR A 177 0.90 -17.32 -15.05
C THR A 177 0.15 -18.54 -14.50
N PRO A 178 -0.74 -19.17 -15.29
CA PRO A 178 -1.43 -20.39 -14.87
C PRO A 178 -0.47 -21.50 -14.41
N GLU A 179 0.73 -21.57 -14.99
CA GLU A 179 1.76 -22.54 -14.59
C GLU A 179 2.25 -22.33 -13.16
N ASP A 180 2.39 -21.07 -12.71
CA ASP A 180 2.84 -20.76 -11.35
C ASP A 180 1.88 -21.33 -10.29
N LEU A 181 0.58 -21.38 -10.60
CA LEU A 181 -0.46 -21.91 -9.72
C LEU A 181 -0.39 -23.45 -9.59
N THR A 182 0.18 -24.14 -10.57
CA THR A 182 0.37 -25.60 -10.53
C THR A 182 1.58 -26.04 -9.70
N LEU A 183 2.39 -25.08 -9.24
CA LEU A 183 3.65 -25.32 -8.54
C LEU A 183 3.63 -24.62 -7.17
N PRO A 184 3.08 -25.25 -6.11
CA PRO A 184 2.87 -24.59 -4.82
C PRO A 184 4.11 -23.91 -4.23
N ALA A 185 5.27 -24.57 -4.28
CA ALA A 185 6.53 -23.99 -3.79
C ALA A 185 6.99 -22.76 -4.58
N ARG A 186 6.67 -22.71 -5.88
CA ARG A 186 6.96 -21.55 -6.73
C ARG A 186 6.01 -20.39 -6.43
N LEU A 187 4.72 -20.69 -6.28
CA LEU A 187 3.71 -19.70 -5.90
C LEU A 187 4.03 -19.08 -4.53
N GLU A 188 4.33 -19.90 -3.53
CA GLU A 188 4.72 -19.45 -2.19
C GLU A 188 5.95 -18.54 -2.25
N ARG A 189 6.99 -18.93 -3.00
CA ARG A 189 8.21 -18.12 -3.15
C ARG A 189 7.94 -16.78 -3.80
N LEU A 190 7.14 -16.74 -4.87
CA LEU A 190 6.76 -15.50 -5.54
C LEU A 190 5.96 -14.58 -4.61
N LEU A 191 5.03 -15.14 -3.84
CA LEU A 191 4.24 -14.38 -2.89
C LEU A 191 5.09 -13.84 -1.73
N THR A 192 6.06 -14.63 -1.26
CA THR A 192 7.02 -14.25 -0.21
C THR A 192 7.84 -13.02 -0.64
N LEU A 193 8.39 -13.07 -1.86
CA LEU A 193 9.12 -11.94 -2.43
C LEU A 193 8.22 -10.70 -2.57
N ALA A 194 6.99 -10.88 -3.06
CA ALA A 194 6.09 -9.75 -3.36
C ALA A 194 5.64 -8.99 -2.11
N VAL A 195 5.52 -9.67 -0.97
CA VAL A 195 5.24 -9.00 0.31
C VAL A 195 6.48 -8.34 0.94
N GLY A 196 7.67 -8.58 0.37
CA GLY A 196 8.95 -8.04 0.81
C GLY A 196 9.73 -8.92 1.80
N LEU A 197 9.38 -10.20 1.91
CA LEU A 197 10.14 -11.15 2.72
C LEU A 197 11.21 -11.85 1.88
N ASP A 198 12.34 -12.16 2.51
CA ASP A 198 13.36 -13.00 1.90
C ASP A 198 12.91 -14.47 1.95
N PRO A 199 13.00 -15.23 0.85
CA PRO A 199 12.74 -16.66 0.87
C PRO A 199 13.72 -17.39 1.79
N ASP A 200 13.24 -18.39 2.52
CA ASP A 200 14.10 -19.24 3.34
C ASP A 200 15.23 -19.85 2.48
N PRO A 201 16.51 -19.60 2.79
CA PRO A 201 17.64 -20.09 2.00
C PRO A 201 17.74 -21.62 1.99
N SER A 202 17.07 -22.32 2.92
CA SER A 202 16.99 -23.78 2.97
C SER A 202 15.96 -24.37 2.00
N THR A 203 15.06 -23.54 1.45
CA THR A 203 14.09 -23.99 0.43
C THR A 203 14.74 -24.04 -0.96
N PRO A 204 14.64 -25.16 -1.70
CA PRO A 204 15.15 -25.24 -3.06
C PRO A 204 14.55 -24.14 -3.94
N ASN A 205 15.39 -23.48 -4.75
CA ASN A 205 14.92 -22.46 -5.69
C ASN A 205 14.22 -23.16 -6.88
N PRO A 206 12.88 -23.02 -7.04
CA PRO A 206 12.11 -23.72 -8.07
C PRO A 206 12.28 -23.10 -9.48
N PHE A 207 13.11 -22.07 -9.61
CA PHE A 207 13.46 -21.41 -10.86
C PHE A 207 14.83 -21.85 -11.42
N LYS A 208 15.57 -22.70 -10.70
CA LYS A 208 16.82 -23.33 -11.16
C LYS A 208 16.54 -24.74 -11.66
#